data_AF-A0A966UPV8-F1
#
_entry.id   AF-A0A966UPV8-F1
#
_cell.length_a   1.000
_cell.length_b   1.000
_cell.length_c   1.000
_cell.angle_alpha   90.00
_cell.angle_beta   90.00
_cell.angle_gamma   90.00
#
_symmetry.space_group_name_H-M   'P 1'
#
loop_
_entity.id
_entity.type
_entity.pdbx_description
1 polymer ?
#
loop_
_entity_poly.entity_id
_entity_poly.type
_entity_poly.pdbx_seq_one_letter_code
_entity_poly.pdbx_strand_id
1 'polypeptide(L)'
;MSKIEDISVKHDNDLKVFLSCECQSPEHTVIIQVYDWGDSMPYKPDFFIELQSTNYKSFHKRVWAAIKYIFGAELIWNDIIVQKEDIPKIQAAIDHYNKLLKNKDKKTVDKL
;
A
#
# COMPACT_ATOMS: atom_id res chain seq x y z
N MET A 1 11.24 15.25 12.22
CA MET A 1 9.98 14.74 12.82
C MET A 1 8.93 14.76 11.72
N SER A 2 8.73 13.66 11.01
CA SER A 2 7.68 13.55 9.98
C SER A 2 6.36 13.22 10.67
N LYS A 3 5.42 14.17 10.68
CA LYS A 3 4.03 13.94 11.07
C LYS A 3 3.42 12.92 10.09
N ILE A 4 3.01 11.77 10.61
CA ILE A 4 2.12 10.84 9.92
C ILE A 4 0.71 11.23 10.36
N GLU A 5 0.07 12.11 9.59
CA GLU A 5 -1.37 12.40 9.62
C GLU A 5 -1.78 12.20 8.14
N ASP A 6 -2.63 11.24 7.77
CA ASP A 6 -4.01 11.12 8.21
C ASP A 6 -4.55 9.68 8.30
N ILE A 7 -5.32 9.48 9.36
CA ILE A 7 -6.18 8.32 9.64
C ILE A 7 -7.58 8.64 9.10
N SER A 8 -8.20 7.74 8.32
CA SER A 8 -9.65 7.45 8.25
C SER A 8 -9.91 6.49 7.08
N VAL A 9 -10.75 5.47 7.16
CA VAL A 9 -12.15 5.41 7.62
C VAL A 9 -12.40 4.02 8.24
N LYS A 10 -13.02 3.96 9.43
CA LYS A 10 -13.49 2.70 10.03
C LYS A 10 -14.90 2.38 9.52
N HIS A 11 -15.01 1.36 8.67
CA HIS A 11 -16.19 0.50 8.65
C HIS A 11 -15.81 -0.74 9.47
N ASP A 12 -16.15 -0.70 10.76
CA ASP A 12 -15.95 -1.63 11.89
C ASP A 12 -14.75 -2.62 11.96
N ASN A 13 -14.23 -3.20 10.87
CA ASN A 13 -13.02 -4.04 10.84
C ASN A 13 -12.01 -3.68 9.72
N ASP A 14 -12.36 -2.78 8.81
CA ASP A 14 -11.49 -2.40 7.70
C ASP A 14 -10.36 -1.46 8.15
N LEU A 15 -9.15 -1.71 7.65
CA LEU A 15 -7.98 -0.86 7.88
C LEU A 15 -7.49 -0.31 6.55
N LYS A 16 -7.30 1.00 6.47
CA LYS A 16 -6.69 1.68 5.32
C LYS A 16 -5.55 2.56 5.77
N VAL A 17 -4.37 2.37 5.18
CA VAL A 17 -3.15 3.12 5.49
C VAL A 17 -2.60 3.73 4.21
N PHE A 18 -2.34 5.04 4.23
CA PHE A 18 -1.69 5.76 3.15
C PHE A 18 -0.22 5.99 3.49
N LEU A 19 0.67 5.56 2.61
CA LEU A 19 2.11 5.75 2.73
C LEU A 19 2.58 6.59 1.54
N SER A 20 2.92 7.85 1.80
CA SER A 20 3.39 8.78 0.79
C SER A 20 4.86 9.13 1.00
N CYS A 21 5.61 9.24 -0.09
CA CYS A 21 7.00 9.72 -0.04
C CYS A 21 7.06 11.24 0.27
N GLU A 22 8.15 11.67 0.91
CA GLU A 22 8.44 13.09 1.20
C GLU A 22 8.49 13.98 -0.05
N CYS A 23 8.72 13.40 -1.22
CA CYS A 23 8.71 14.14 -2.49
C CYS A 23 7.30 14.57 -2.94
N GLN A 24 6.25 14.14 -2.22
CA GLN A 24 4.83 14.45 -2.47
C GLN A 24 4.35 14.08 -3.89
N SER A 25 5.08 13.18 -4.57
CA SER A 25 4.65 12.68 -5.87
C SER A 25 3.53 11.67 -5.66
N PRO A 26 2.37 11.81 -6.34
CA PRO A 26 1.31 10.81 -6.31
C PRO A 26 1.80 9.42 -6.75
N GLU A 27 2.84 9.35 -7.59
CA GLU A 27 3.45 8.09 -8.04
C GLU A 27 4.16 7.31 -6.94
N HIS A 28 4.51 7.98 -5.85
CA HIS A 28 5.19 7.40 -4.70
C HIS A 28 4.24 7.28 -3.50
N THR A 29 2.95 7.12 -3.79
CA THR A 29 1.91 6.82 -2.81
C THR A 29 1.54 5.35 -2.92
N VAL A 30 1.61 4.66 -1.78
CA VAL A 30 1.15 3.29 -1.61
C VAL A 30 -0.02 3.28 -0.66
N ILE A 31 -1.05 2.50 -0.98
CA ILE A 31 -2.20 2.30 -0.12
C ILE A 31 -2.19 0.85 0.36
N ILE A 32 -2.26 0.64 1.66
CA ILE A 32 -2.42 -0.69 2.25
C ILE A 32 -3.85 -0.79 2.78
N GLN A 33 -4.58 -1.82 2.39
CA GLN A 33 -5.97 -2.04 2.79
C GLN A 33 -6.15 -3.46 3.32
N VAL A 34 -6.85 -3.60 4.45
CA VAL A 34 -7.37 -4.88 4.93
C VAL A 34 -8.88 -4.80 4.85
N TYR A 35 -9.49 -5.74 4.15
CA TYR A 35 -10.93 -5.81 3.97
C TYR A 35 -11.48 -7.04 4.67
N ASP A 36 -12.38 -6.86 5.63
CA ASP A 36 -13.07 -7.96 6.29
C ASP A 36 -14.47 -8.12 5.69
N TRP A 37 -14.65 -9.18 4.91
CA TRP A 37 -15.93 -9.49 4.25
C TRP A 37 -17.04 -9.88 5.24
N GLY A 38 -16.73 -10.03 6.53
CA GLY A 38 -17.68 -10.38 7.60
C GLY A 38 -18.12 -11.84 7.59
N ASP A 39 -18.86 -12.24 8.63
CA ASP A 39 -19.30 -13.63 8.85
C ASP A 39 -20.34 -14.13 7.81
N SER A 40 -20.91 -13.23 7.02
CA SER A 40 -21.96 -13.51 6.04
C SER A 40 -21.45 -14.07 4.71
N MET A 41 -20.12 -14.12 4.51
CA MET A 41 -19.51 -14.79 3.35
C MET A 41 -18.45 -15.82 3.80
N PRO A 42 -18.25 -16.92 3.05
CA PRO A 42 -17.22 -17.92 3.37
C PRO A 42 -15.78 -17.43 3.10
N TYR A 43 -15.60 -16.15 2.79
CA TYR A 43 -14.32 -15.59 2.34
C TYR A 43 -13.52 -15.06 3.52
N LYS A 44 -12.20 -15.30 3.47
CA LYS A 44 -11.26 -14.78 4.46
C LYS A 44 -11.02 -13.29 4.20
N PRO A 45 -10.57 -12.51 5.20
CA PRO A 45 -10.19 -11.13 4.97
C PRO A 45 -9.06 -11.03 3.95
N ASP A 46 -9.12 -10.02 3.09
CA ASP A 46 -8.14 -9.76 2.05
C ASP A 46 -7.17 -8.65 2.47
N PHE A 47 -5.92 -8.76 2.03
CA PHE A 47 -4.88 -7.76 2.26
C PHE A 47 -4.38 -7.24 0.91
N PHE A 48 -4.63 -5.95 0.64
CA PHE A 48 -4.27 -5.29 -0.60
C PHE A 48 -3.13 -4.30 -0.39
N ILE A 49 -2.19 -4.27 -1.34
CA ILE A 49 -1.21 -3.21 -1.50
C ILE A 49 -1.41 -2.62 -2.89
N GLU A 50 -1.85 -1.38 -2.94
CA GLU A 50 -2.14 -0.67 -4.19
C GLU A 50 -1.05 0.40 -4.42
N LEU A 51 -0.53 0.44 -5.64
CA LEU A 51 0.43 1.44 -6.08
C LEU A 51 -0.26 2.45 -6.98
N GLN A 52 -0.25 3.72 -6.58
CA GLN A 52 -0.71 4.78 -7.47
C GLN A 52 0.35 4.99 -8.55
N SER A 53 0.13 4.46 -9.75
CA SER A 53 0.96 4.80 -10.92
C SER A 53 0.27 5.89 -11.73
N THR A 54 0.89 7.06 -11.89
CA THR A 54 0.42 7.98 -12.91
C THR A 54 0.84 7.42 -14.25
N ASN A 55 -0.11 6.88 -14.99
CA ASN A 55 0.08 6.70 -16.42
C ASN A 55 0.13 8.10 -17.05
N TYR A 56 1.28 8.78 -17.00
CA TYR A 56 1.52 10.02 -17.76
C TYR A 56 1.48 9.67 -19.25
N LYS A 57 0.25 9.60 -19.75
CA LYS A 57 -0.06 9.34 -21.16
C LYS A 57 -0.23 10.71 -21.81
N SER A 58 0.53 10.97 -22.87
CA SER A 58 0.26 12.09 -23.79
C SER A 58 -1.19 12.03 -24.28
N PHE A 59 -1.76 13.14 -24.74
CA PHE A 59 -3.17 13.23 -25.17
C PHE A 59 -3.58 12.05 -26.07
N HIS A 60 -2.77 11.72 -27.07
CA HIS A 60 -2.99 10.58 -27.97
C HIS A 60 -2.98 9.22 -27.25
N LYS A 61 -2.08 9.03 -26.29
CA LYS A 61 -2.04 7.80 -25.47
C LYS A 61 -3.23 7.70 -24.52
N ARG A 62 -3.80 8.83 -24.07
CA ARG A 62 -5.05 8.87 -23.27
C ARG A 62 -6.26 8.49 -24.11
N VAL A 63 -6.38 9.05 -25.32
CA VAL A 63 -7.43 8.70 -26.28
C VAL A 63 -7.32 7.22 -26.67
N TRP A 64 -6.11 6.73 -26.95
CA TRP A 64 -5.90 5.31 -27.27
C TRP A 64 -6.22 4.38 -26.09
N ALA A 65 -5.86 4.78 -24.86
CA ALA A 65 -6.28 4.06 -23.67
C ALA A 65 -7.80 4.03 -23.55
N ALA A 66 -8.49 5.17 -23.68
CA ALA A 66 -9.96 5.25 -23.65
C ALA A 66 -10.63 4.36 -24.70
N ILE A 67 -10.10 4.33 -25.93
CA ILE A 67 -10.56 3.41 -26.98
C ILE A 67 -10.40 1.96 -26.53
N LYS A 68 -9.24 1.59 -25.98
CA LYS A 68 -9.01 0.25 -25.45
C LYS A 68 -10.04 -0.15 -24.38
N TYR A 69 -10.49 0.76 -23.52
CA TYR A 69 -11.59 0.47 -22.57
C TYR A 69 -12.92 0.19 -23.23
N ILE A 70 -13.29 0.98 -24.25
CA ILE A 70 -14.54 0.78 -24.99
C ILE A 70 -14.58 -0.64 -25.59
N PHE A 71 -13.41 -1.17 -25.96
CA PHE A 71 -13.24 -2.53 -26.47
C PHE A 71 -12.82 -3.56 -25.41
N GLY A 72 -13.02 -3.27 -24.12
CA GLY A 72 -12.89 -4.27 -23.04
C GLY A 72 -11.47 -4.53 -22.53
N ALA A 73 -10.51 -3.62 -22.77
CA ALA A 73 -9.18 -3.75 -22.16
C ALA A 73 -9.24 -3.40 -20.66
N GLU A 74 -8.66 -4.27 -19.84
CA GLU A 74 -8.64 -4.13 -18.39
C GLU A 74 -7.66 -3.05 -17.92
N LEU A 75 -8.05 -2.34 -16.86
CA LEU A 75 -7.14 -1.52 -16.07
C LEU A 75 -6.26 -2.41 -15.23
N ILE A 76 -4.96 -2.35 -15.45
CA ILE A 76 -4.00 -2.91 -14.51
C ILE A 76 -3.78 -1.85 -13.44
N TRP A 77 -4.63 -1.83 -12.42
CA TRP A 77 -4.13 -1.46 -11.11
C TRP A 77 -3.04 -2.50 -10.78
N ASN A 78 -1.83 -2.06 -10.43
CA ASN A 78 -0.79 -2.98 -9.97
C ASN A 78 -1.07 -3.33 -8.51
N ASP A 79 -2.27 -3.85 -8.26
CA ASP A 79 -2.70 -4.24 -6.93
C ASP A 79 -2.08 -5.59 -6.64
N ILE A 80 -1.36 -5.63 -5.53
CA ILE A 80 -0.83 -6.87 -4.99
C ILE A 80 -1.82 -7.32 -3.93
N ILE A 81 -2.59 -8.35 -4.26
CA ILE A 81 -3.36 -9.09 -3.28
C ILE A 81 -2.38 -10.02 -2.57
N VAL A 82 -2.07 -9.70 -1.32
CA VAL A 82 -1.14 -10.47 -0.52
C VAL A 82 -1.82 -11.75 -0.07
N GLN A 83 -1.24 -12.89 -0.44
CA GLN A 83 -1.74 -14.19 0.02
C GLN A 83 -1.47 -14.37 1.51
N LYS A 84 -2.32 -15.14 2.19
CA LYS A 84 -2.20 -15.41 3.63
C LYS A 84 -0.83 -15.98 3.99
N GLU A 85 -0.25 -16.77 3.10
CA GLU A 85 1.04 -17.44 3.25
C GLU A 85 2.22 -16.46 3.20
N ASP A 86 2.04 -15.27 2.62
CA ASP A 86 3.06 -14.23 2.50
C ASP A 86 3.06 -13.25 3.68
N ILE A 87 1.97 -13.18 4.45
CA ILE A 87 1.85 -12.31 5.64
C ILE A 87 3.00 -12.51 6.63
N PRO A 88 3.43 -13.75 6.98
CA PRO A 88 4.58 -13.94 7.87
C PRO A 88 5.89 -13.38 7.31
N LYS A 89 6.07 -13.35 5.98
CA LYS A 89 7.27 -12.80 5.34
C LYS A 89 7.30 -11.26 5.47
N ILE A 90 6.15 -10.61 5.27
CA ILE A 90 6.01 -9.16 5.47
C ILE A 90 6.29 -8.81 6.93
N GLN A 91 5.70 -9.54 7.87
CA GLN A 91 5.94 -9.35 9.30
C GLN A 91 7.42 -9.49 9.65
N ALA A 92 8.10 -10.51 9.15
CA ALA A 92 9.53 -10.72 9.38
C ALA A 92 10.39 -9.55 8.85
N ALA A 93 10.02 -8.96 7.71
CA ALA A 93 10.72 -7.78 7.17
C ALA A 93 10.55 -6.55 8.08
N ILE A 94 9.32 -6.31 8.59
CA ILE A 94 9.02 -5.23 9.53
C ILE A 94 9.79 -5.43 10.85
N ASP A 95 9.78 -6.65 11.40
CA ASP A 95 10.50 -6.99 12.63
C ASP A 95 12.01 -6.79 12.48
N HIS A 96 12.57 -7.18 11.33
CA HIS A 96 13.97 -6.96 11.01
C HIS A 96 14.32 -5.47 11.00
N TYR A 97 13.52 -4.64 10.32
CA TYR A 97 13.69 -3.19 10.29
C TYR A 97 13.66 -2.58 11.69
N ASN A 98 12.68 -2.94 12.52
CA ASN A 98 12.56 -2.47 13.89
C ASN A 98 13.76 -2.85 14.77
N LYS A 99 14.33 -4.05 14.56
CA LYS A 99 15.56 -4.45 15.25
C LYS A 99 16.76 -3.59 14.86
N LEU A 100 16.89 -3.24 13.57
CA LEU A 100 17.95 -2.35 13.09
C LEU A 100 17.84 -0.94 13.70
N LEU A 101 16.63 -0.40 13.84
CA LEU A 101 16.39 0.90 14.49
C LEU A 101 16.85 0.88 15.95
N LYS A 102 16.37 -0.08 16.75
CA LYS A 102 16.75 -0.21 18.17
C LYS A 102 18.27 -0.30 18.38
N ASN A 103 18.97 -0.98 17.46
CA ASN A 103 20.43 -1.10 17.53
C ASN A 103 21.16 0.20 17.17
N LYS A 104 20.59 1.03 16.29
CA LYS A 104 21.16 2.36 15.99
C LYS A 104 20.98 3.31 17.17
N ASP A 105 19.84 3.28 17.84
CA ASP A 105 19.58 4.13 18.99
C ASP A 105 20.53 3.82 20.15
N LYS A 106 20.74 2.53 20.45
CA LYS A 106 21.73 2.09 21.47
C LYS A 106 23.15 2.58 21.16
N LYS A 107 23.61 2.41 19.92
CA LYS A 107 24.93 2.89 19.48
C LYS A 107 25.09 4.41 19.52
N THR A 108 23.99 5.16 19.52
CA THR A 108 24.00 6.63 19.59
C THR A 108 24.06 7.09 21.05
N VAL A 109 23.41 6.37 21.96
CA VAL A 109 23.48 6.60 23.41
C VAL A 109 24.84 6.21 23.99
N ASP A 110 25.44 5.10 23.53
CA ASP A 110 26.76 4.65 24.00
C ASP A 110 27.94 5.53 23.52
N LYS A 111 27.67 6.51 22.66
CA LYS A 111 28.67 7.45 22.11
C LYS A 111 28.58 8.87 22.70
N LEU A 112 27.63 9.11 23.62
CA LEU A 112 27.49 10.34 24.39
C LEU A 112 28.05 10.14 25.79
#